data_AF-A0A962G7R6-F1
#
_entry.id   AF-A0A962G7R6-F1
#
_cell.length_a   1.000
_cell.length_b   1.000
_cell.length_c   1.000
_cell.angle_alpha   90.00
_cell.angle_beta   90.00
_cell.angle_gamma   90.00
#
_symmetry.space_group_name_H-M   'P 1'
#
loop_
_entity.id
_entity.type
_entity.pdbx_description
1 polymer ?
#
loop_
_entity_poly.entity_id
_entity_poly.type
_entity_poly.pdbx_seq_one_letter_code
_entity_poly.pdbx_strand_id
1 'polypeptide(L)'
;AGVQIDGELELRFNGRSERLKELSESALSSALLRLSRARERLVAFLEGEGERKPDGVANADLGQFGETLRQRGIRVLNLALSTTPRVPDNVDLLVIANPRVALPGPAALELVDYVERGGNLLWFIEPGEDNGLDALAEALSIRVLPGVIVDGAGQAFGIQDPSFVAVNRYPAQPALAGF
;
A
#
# COMPACT_ATOMS: atom_id res chain seq x y z
N ALA A 1 -28.31 -4.90 29.57
CA ALA A 1 -29.40 -4.35 28.72
C ALA A 1 -28.78 -3.84 27.42
N GLY A 2 -29.35 -4.21 26.27
CA GLY A 2 -28.95 -3.64 24.97
C GLY A 2 -28.51 -4.67 23.91
N VAL A 3 -29.41 -5.56 23.51
CA VAL A 3 -29.39 -6.14 22.15
C VAL A 3 -30.66 -5.63 21.48
N GLN A 4 -30.49 -4.75 20.50
CA GLN A 4 -31.55 -4.27 19.63
C GLN A 4 -31.06 -4.54 18.21
N ILE A 5 -31.64 -5.58 17.60
CA ILE A 5 -31.64 -6.05 16.20
C ILE A 5 -31.33 -7.56 16.16
N ASP A 6 -32.26 -8.35 15.61
CA ASP A 6 -32.09 -9.78 15.34
C ASP A 6 -30.97 -9.97 14.29
N GLY A 7 -29.96 -10.79 14.60
CA GLY A 7 -28.89 -11.15 13.66
C GLY A 7 -27.53 -10.47 13.84
N GLU A 8 -27.31 -9.65 14.88
CA GLU A 8 -25.97 -9.13 15.18
C GLU A 8 -25.13 -10.16 15.96
N LEU A 9 -23.87 -10.38 15.53
CA LEU A 9 -22.91 -11.25 16.22
C LEU A 9 -21.87 -10.38 16.95
N GLU A 10 -21.70 -10.57 18.26
CA GLU A 10 -20.62 -9.95 19.04
C GLU A 10 -19.49 -10.97 19.25
N LEU A 11 -18.31 -10.67 18.73
CA LEU A 11 -17.11 -11.49 18.86
C LEU A 11 -16.19 -10.88 19.93
N ARG A 12 -15.66 -11.70 20.85
CA ARG A 12 -14.77 -11.25 21.93
C ARG A 12 -13.50 -12.09 22.00
N PHE A 13 -12.35 -11.43 22.10
CA PHE A 13 -11.05 -12.08 22.24
C PHE A 13 -10.05 -11.16 22.95
N ASN A 14 -9.32 -11.67 23.95
CA ASN A 14 -8.30 -10.91 24.72
C ASN A 14 -8.75 -9.51 25.17
N GLY A 15 -9.98 -9.39 25.68
CA GLY A 15 -10.56 -8.12 26.17
C GLY A 15 -11.02 -7.15 25.06
N ARG A 16 -10.94 -7.55 23.79
CA ARG A 16 -11.43 -6.79 22.63
C ARG A 16 -12.77 -7.35 22.16
N SER A 17 -13.64 -6.49 21.63
CA SER A 17 -14.95 -6.88 21.08
C SER A 17 -15.16 -6.29 19.70
N GLU A 18 -15.76 -7.05 18.79
CA GLU A 18 -16.21 -6.57 17.48
C GLU A 18 -17.65 -6.99 17.24
N ARG A 19 -18.46 -6.14 16.60
CA ARG A 19 -19.86 -6.42 16.29
C ARG A 19 -20.09 -6.49 14.80
N LEU A 20 -20.60 -7.62 14.33
CA LEU A 20 -20.95 -7.87 12.94
C LEU A 20 -22.46 -7.69 12.76
N LYS A 21 -22.84 -6.84 11.81
CA LYS A 21 -24.23 -6.60 11.41
C LYS A 21 -24.68 -7.50 10.26
N GLU A 22 -23.73 -7.91 9.42
CA GLU A 22 -23.94 -8.84 8.31
C GLU A 22 -23.12 -10.11 8.57
N LEU A 23 -23.78 -11.26 8.53
CA LEU A 23 -23.15 -12.58 8.71
C LEU A 23 -22.75 -13.15 7.35
N SER A 24 -21.45 -13.14 7.09
CA SER A 24 -20.81 -13.87 5.98
C SER A 24 -19.49 -14.48 6.45
N GLU A 25 -19.00 -15.52 5.75
CA GLU A 25 -17.70 -16.14 6.07
C GLU A 25 -16.56 -15.13 5.96
N SER A 26 -16.62 -14.25 4.96
CA SER A 26 -15.63 -13.18 4.77
C SER A 26 -15.67 -12.16 5.92
N ALA A 27 -16.86 -11.74 6.35
CA ALA A 27 -17.03 -10.82 7.48
C ALA A 27 -16.53 -11.43 8.80
N LEU A 28 -16.88 -12.69 9.06
CA LEU A 28 -16.46 -13.44 10.25
C LEU A 28 -14.94 -13.64 10.28
N SER A 29 -14.34 -14.10 9.18
CA SER A 29 -12.89 -14.32 9.09
C SER A 29 -12.10 -13.04 9.29
N SER A 30 -12.57 -11.95 8.68
CA SER A 30 -11.94 -10.62 8.83
C SER A 30 -12.01 -10.11 10.26
N ALA A 31 -13.13 -10.33 10.95
CA ALA A 31 -13.30 -9.93 12.35
C ALA A 31 -12.42 -10.74 13.31
N LEU A 32 -12.33 -12.06 13.12
CA LEU A 32 -11.41 -12.90 13.89
C LEU A 32 -9.95 -12.51 13.66
N LEU A 33 -9.57 -12.19 12.41
CA LEU A 33 -8.23 -11.68 12.09
C LEU A 33 -7.92 -10.36 12.80
N ARG A 34 -8.88 -9.43 12.87
CA ARG A 34 -8.72 -8.16 13.60
C ARG A 34 -8.61 -8.37 15.11
N LEU A 35 -9.47 -9.22 15.67
CA LEU A 35 -9.50 -9.53 17.09
C LEU A 35 -8.24 -10.26 17.56
N SER A 36 -7.68 -11.16 16.74
CA SER A 36 -6.45 -11.90 17.05
C SER A 36 -5.19 -11.02 17.10
N ARG A 37 -5.21 -9.81 16.53
CA ARG A 37 -4.02 -8.95 16.43
C ARG A 37 -3.89 -8.03 17.65
N ALA A 38 -2.69 -7.99 18.26
CA ALA A 38 -2.41 -7.14 19.43
C ALA A 38 -2.50 -5.62 19.13
N ARG A 39 -2.18 -5.21 17.89
CA ARG A 39 -2.22 -3.81 17.43
C ARG A 39 -2.84 -3.75 16.03
N GLU A 40 -3.66 -2.73 15.79
CA GLU A 40 -4.16 -2.40 14.45
C GLU A 40 -2.99 -1.93 13.57
N ARG A 41 -2.83 -2.54 12.38
CA ARG A 41 -1.81 -2.13 11.43
C ARG A 41 -2.30 -0.92 10.66
N LEU A 42 -1.46 0.11 10.56
CA LEU A 42 -1.78 1.36 9.87
C LEU A 42 -0.90 1.54 8.64
N VAL A 43 -1.52 1.65 7.48
CA VAL A 43 -0.87 1.98 6.21
C VAL A 43 -1.27 3.40 5.82
N ALA A 44 -0.29 4.26 5.58
CA ALA A 44 -0.51 5.60 5.05
C ALA A 44 -0.21 5.61 3.55
N PHE A 45 -1.11 6.15 2.74
CA PHE A 45 -0.87 6.46 1.33
C PHE A 45 -0.56 7.94 1.21
N LEU A 46 0.56 8.28 0.58
CA LEU A 46 0.87 9.66 0.26
C LEU A 46 -0.20 10.22 -0.70
N GLU A 47 -0.63 11.46 -0.46
CA GLU A 47 -1.51 12.20 -1.36
C GLU A 47 -1.08 13.67 -1.47
N GLY A 48 -1.37 14.27 -2.62
CA GLY A 48 -1.23 15.71 -2.84
C GLY A 48 -0.63 16.03 -4.21
N GLU A 49 0.16 15.11 -4.73
CA GLU A 49 0.98 15.29 -5.93
C GLU A 49 0.53 14.36 -7.07
N GLY A 50 -0.74 13.92 -7.04
CA GLY A 50 -1.39 13.16 -8.11
C GLY A 50 -1.21 11.64 -8.02
N GLU A 51 -0.86 11.14 -6.84
CA GLU A 51 -0.70 9.72 -6.54
C GLU A 51 -1.98 8.92 -6.79
N ARG A 52 -1.79 7.64 -7.08
CA ARG A 52 -2.87 6.66 -7.19
C ARG A 52 -3.51 6.44 -5.82
N LYS A 53 -4.83 6.51 -5.76
CA LYS A 53 -5.56 6.51 -4.49
C LYS A 53 -5.96 5.10 -4.01
N PRO A 54 -5.89 4.79 -2.71
CA PRO A 54 -6.31 3.50 -2.16
C PRO A 54 -7.84 3.32 -2.08
N ASP A 55 -8.60 4.39 -2.28
CA ASP A 55 -10.05 4.43 -2.37
C ASP A 55 -10.55 4.91 -3.74
N GLY A 56 -9.62 5.12 -4.67
CA GLY A 56 -9.92 5.59 -6.01
C GLY A 56 -10.55 4.52 -6.90
N VAL A 57 -11.35 4.98 -7.87
CA VAL A 57 -12.07 4.14 -8.83
C VAL A 57 -11.55 4.30 -10.27
N ALA A 58 -10.54 5.16 -10.48
CA ALA A 58 -9.93 5.30 -11.79
C ALA A 58 -9.08 4.06 -12.13
N ASN A 59 -8.89 3.78 -13.41
CA ASN A 59 -8.14 2.60 -13.86
C ASN A 59 -6.71 2.52 -13.31
N ALA A 60 -6.09 3.67 -13.02
CA ALA A 60 -4.73 3.72 -12.46
C ALA A 60 -4.70 3.64 -10.92
N ASP A 61 -5.84 3.85 -10.25
CA ASP A 61 -5.92 3.88 -8.79
C ASP A 61 -5.73 2.50 -8.17
N LEU A 62 -5.47 2.48 -6.87
CA LEU A 62 -5.22 1.28 -6.09
C LEU A 62 -6.45 0.89 -5.23
N GLY A 63 -7.67 1.21 -5.69
CA GLY A 63 -8.91 0.96 -4.96
C GLY A 63 -9.09 -0.49 -4.50
N GLN A 64 -8.85 -1.46 -5.39
CA GLN A 64 -8.94 -2.88 -5.05
C GLN A 64 -7.88 -3.30 -4.02
N PHE A 65 -6.68 -2.73 -4.11
CA PHE A 65 -5.60 -3.01 -3.15
C PHE A 65 -5.95 -2.44 -1.77
N GLY A 66 -6.39 -1.18 -1.70
CA GLY A 66 -6.83 -0.56 -0.46
C GLY A 66 -8.01 -1.30 0.19
N GLU A 67 -8.96 -1.78 -0.61
CA GLU A 67 -10.07 -2.59 -0.12
C GLU A 67 -9.61 -3.95 0.44
N THR A 68 -8.67 -4.60 -0.24
CA THR A 68 -8.06 -5.85 0.24
C THR A 68 -7.34 -5.66 1.57
N LEU A 69 -6.65 -4.52 1.77
CA LEU A 69 -6.04 -4.18 3.06
C LEU A 69 -7.09 -4.05 4.16
N ARG A 70 -8.19 -3.32 3.91
CA ARG A 70 -9.28 -3.15 4.90
C ARG A 70 -9.93 -4.47 5.27
N GLN A 71 -10.19 -5.34 4.29
CA GLN A 71 -10.73 -6.68 4.53
C GLN A 71 -9.79 -7.54 5.39
N ARG A 72 -8.47 -7.37 5.25
CA ARG A 72 -7.47 -8.03 6.10
C ARG A 72 -7.30 -7.37 7.48
N GLY A 73 -8.13 -6.38 7.81
CA GLY A 73 -8.09 -5.68 9.09
C GLY A 73 -6.94 -4.68 9.22
N ILE A 74 -6.42 -4.19 8.09
CA ILE A 74 -5.41 -3.14 8.03
C ILE A 74 -6.12 -1.82 7.81
N ARG A 75 -5.85 -0.83 8.67
CA ARG A 75 -6.38 0.51 8.51
C ARG A 75 -5.58 1.25 7.44
N VAL A 76 -6.29 1.93 6.56
CA VAL A 76 -5.70 2.74 5.49
C VAL A 76 -6.09 4.19 5.73
N LEU A 77 -5.13 5.10 5.64
CA LEU A 77 -5.36 6.55 5.62
C LEU A 77 -4.61 7.18 4.46
N ASN A 78 -5.05 8.36 4.04
CA ASN A 78 -4.27 9.22 3.15
C ASN A 78 -3.51 10.24 3.99
N LEU A 79 -2.31 10.59 3.55
CA LEU A 79 -1.38 11.49 4.22
C LEU A 79 -0.88 12.54 3.22
N ALA A 80 -1.30 13.79 3.43
CA ALA A 80 -0.76 14.93 2.71
C ALA A 80 0.34 15.63 3.52
N LEU A 81 1.59 15.54 3.06
CA LEU A 81 2.73 16.15 3.75
C LEU A 81 2.67 17.70 3.75
N SER A 82 1.89 18.29 2.86
CA SER A 82 1.61 19.74 2.86
C SER A 82 0.82 20.21 4.09
N THR A 83 0.01 19.34 4.69
CA THR A 83 -0.79 19.66 5.89
C THR A 83 -0.27 18.98 7.15
N THR A 84 0.30 17.78 7.00
CA THR A 84 0.92 17.01 8.08
C THR A 84 2.38 16.77 7.70
N PRO A 85 3.31 17.71 8.01
CA PRO A 85 4.67 17.73 7.47
C PRO A 85 5.61 16.69 8.11
N ARG A 86 5.04 15.62 8.66
CA ARG A 86 5.75 14.50 9.27
C ARG A 86 4.92 13.25 9.14
N VAL A 87 5.54 12.13 8.75
CA VAL A 87 4.88 10.83 8.79
C VAL A 87 4.65 10.43 10.24
N PRO A 88 3.40 10.16 10.67
CA PRO A 88 3.14 9.82 12.07
C PRO A 88 3.86 8.53 12.51
N ASP A 89 4.39 8.52 13.76
CA ASP A 89 5.18 7.39 14.29
C ASP A 89 4.39 6.08 14.42
N ASN A 90 3.06 6.15 14.38
CA ASN A 90 2.19 4.97 14.44
C ASN A 90 1.90 4.35 13.06
N VAL A 91 2.42 4.92 11.96
CA VAL A 91 2.33 4.35 10.61
C VAL A 91 3.27 3.15 10.51
N ASP A 92 2.70 1.97 10.23
CA ASP A 92 3.47 0.74 10.04
C ASP A 92 4.09 0.63 8.64
N LEU A 93 3.50 1.27 7.63
CA LEU A 93 3.95 1.30 6.24
C LEU A 93 3.50 2.59 5.56
N LEU A 94 4.41 3.28 4.89
CA LEU A 94 4.11 4.36 3.96
C LEU A 94 4.07 3.82 2.52
N VAL A 95 3.05 4.21 1.76
CA VAL A 95 2.90 3.90 0.34
C VAL A 95 3.02 5.18 -0.47
N ILE A 96 3.99 5.21 -1.38
CA ILE A 96 4.16 6.27 -2.38
C ILE A 96 3.71 5.70 -3.73
N ALA A 97 2.52 6.08 -4.18
CA ALA A 97 1.87 5.46 -5.33
C ALA A 97 2.00 6.31 -6.60
N ASN A 98 3.24 6.45 -7.09
CA ASN A 98 3.59 7.19 -8.31
C ASN A 98 3.06 8.64 -8.36
N PRO A 99 3.70 9.58 -7.63
CA PRO A 99 3.39 11.01 -7.73
C PRO A 99 3.56 11.49 -9.17
N ARG A 100 2.57 12.22 -9.68
CA ARG A 100 2.53 12.77 -11.05
C ARG A 100 3.13 14.17 -11.14
N VAL A 101 3.30 14.82 -9.99
CA VAL A 101 3.97 16.11 -9.84
C VAL A 101 5.14 15.91 -8.89
N ALA A 102 6.24 16.61 -9.15
CA ALA A 102 7.40 16.54 -8.28
C ALA A 102 7.06 16.96 -6.85
N LEU A 103 7.47 16.15 -5.87
CA LEU A 103 7.31 16.51 -4.47
C LEU A 103 8.15 17.75 -4.13
N PRO A 104 7.62 18.66 -3.30
CA PRO A 104 8.41 19.74 -2.74
C PRO A 104 9.60 19.20 -1.93
N GLY A 105 10.74 19.91 -1.97
CA GLY A 105 11.95 19.52 -1.25
C GLY A 105 11.75 19.15 0.23
N PRO A 106 10.99 19.91 1.04
CA PRO A 106 10.70 19.55 2.42
C PRO A 106 9.93 18.22 2.56
N ALA A 107 9.00 17.93 1.65
CA ALA A 107 8.26 16.67 1.66
C ALA A 107 9.19 15.50 1.30
N ALA A 108 10.02 15.65 0.27
CA ALA A 108 11.02 14.65 -0.11
C ALA A 108 12.03 14.35 1.02
N LEU A 109 12.48 15.38 1.75
CA LEU A 109 13.37 15.21 2.90
C LEU A 109 12.70 14.46 4.06
N GLU A 110 11.44 14.73 4.38
CA GLU A 110 10.72 13.96 5.40
C GLU A 110 10.56 12.48 5.01
N LEU A 111 10.47 12.16 3.72
CA LEU A 111 10.45 10.76 3.26
C LEU A 111 11.81 10.07 3.47
N VAL A 112 12.91 10.79 3.24
CA VAL A 112 14.27 10.31 3.57
C VAL A 112 14.35 10.05 5.08
N ASP A 113 14.00 11.05 5.90
CA ASP A 113 14.05 10.91 7.37
C ASP A 113 13.16 9.76 7.85
N TYR A 114 11.99 9.55 7.25
CA TYR A 114 11.10 8.43 7.60
C TYR A 114 11.78 7.07 7.40
N VAL A 115 12.45 6.88 6.27
CA VAL A 115 13.19 5.64 5.98
C VAL A 115 14.41 5.49 6.88
N GLU A 116 15.19 6.56 7.10
CA GLU A 116 16.37 6.53 7.97
C GLU A 116 16.03 6.21 9.43
N ARG A 117 14.83 6.59 9.90
CA ARG A 117 14.29 6.21 11.21
C ARG A 117 13.80 4.75 11.27
N GLY A 118 13.94 3.99 10.19
CA GLY A 118 13.54 2.58 10.10
C GLY A 118 12.08 2.36 9.67
N GLY A 119 11.45 3.37 9.05
CA GLY A 119 10.11 3.26 8.51
C GLY A 119 10.04 2.27 7.34
N ASN A 120 8.93 1.54 7.22
CA ASN A 120 8.71 0.65 6.08
C ASN A 120 8.12 1.43 4.92
N LEU A 121 8.66 1.24 3.72
CA LEU A 121 8.24 1.95 2.52
C LEU A 121 7.82 0.95 1.43
N LEU A 122 6.70 1.23 0.77
CA LEU A 122 6.33 0.66 -0.51
C LEU A 122 6.26 1.80 -1.53
N TRP A 123 7.14 1.76 -2.52
CA TRP A 123 7.30 2.84 -3.48
C TRP A 123 7.06 2.32 -4.90
N PHE A 124 6.05 2.88 -5.57
CA PHE A 124 5.75 2.63 -6.97
C PHE A 124 6.29 3.77 -7.84
N ILE A 125 6.97 3.40 -8.92
CA ILE A 125 7.61 4.32 -9.87
C ILE A 125 7.19 3.92 -11.28
N GLU A 126 6.77 4.89 -12.08
CA GLU A 126 6.56 4.75 -13.52
C GLU A 126 7.73 5.35 -14.30
N PRO A 127 8.07 4.78 -15.47
CA PRO A 127 9.17 5.27 -16.28
C PRO A 127 8.89 6.65 -16.89
N GLY A 128 9.91 7.50 -16.92
CA GLY A 128 9.86 8.80 -17.60
C GLY A 128 9.24 9.94 -16.78
N GLU A 129 8.96 9.72 -15.49
CA GLU A 129 8.44 10.75 -14.59
C GLU A 129 9.54 11.26 -13.64
N ASP A 130 9.64 12.59 -13.51
CA ASP A 130 10.40 13.24 -12.44
C ASP A 130 9.43 13.57 -11.30
N ASN A 131 9.50 12.75 -10.24
CA ASN A 131 8.64 12.86 -9.07
C ASN A 131 9.32 13.58 -7.89
N GLY A 132 10.52 14.15 -8.07
CA GLY A 132 11.24 14.83 -7.00
C GLY A 132 11.72 13.92 -5.87
N LEU A 133 11.85 12.62 -6.10
CA LEU A 133 12.27 11.62 -5.10
C LEU A 133 13.72 11.13 -5.29
N ASP A 134 14.56 11.89 -5.99
CA ASP A 134 15.98 11.52 -6.19
C ASP A 134 16.73 11.34 -4.86
N ALA A 135 16.49 12.23 -3.90
CA ALA A 135 17.09 12.13 -2.56
C ALA A 135 16.67 10.84 -1.83
N LEU A 136 15.42 10.40 -2.01
CA LEU A 136 14.94 9.13 -1.46
C LEU A 136 15.60 7.93 -2.16
N ALA A 137 15.75 8.00 -3.49
CA ALA A 137 16.46 6.99 -4.26
C ALA A 137 17.92 6.86 -3.78
N GLU A 138 18.60 7.99 -3.59
CA GLU A 138 19.98 8.05 -3.11
C GLU A 138 20.12 7.46 -1.70
N ALA A 139 19.25 7.86 -0.77
CA ALA A 139 19.24 7.31 0.60
C ALA A 139 19.05 5.79 0.62
N LEU A 140 18.28 5.24 -0.33
CA LEU A 140 18.05 3.81 -0.49
C LEU A 140 19.13 3.11 -1.34
N SER A 141 20.11 3.85 -1.88
CA SER A 141 21.09 3.34 -2.86
C SER A 141 20.43 2.69 -4.10
N ILE A 142 19.26 3.20 -4.48
CA ILE A 142 18.51 2.77 -5.67
C ILE A 142 18.85 3.71 -6.82
N ARG A 143 19.12 3.14 -7.99
CA ARG A 143 19.27 3.88 -9.24
C ARG A 143 18.14 3.52 -10.18
N VAL A 144 17.24 4.47 -10.43
CA VAL A 144 16.20 4.35 -11.46
C VAL A 144 16.85 4.56 -12.82
N LEU A 145 16.67 3.61 -13.73
CA LEU A 145 17.20 3.71 -15.09
C LEU A 145 16.13 4.31 -16.01
N PRO A 146 16.51 5.21 -16.95
CA PRO A 146 15.57 5.70 -17.94
C PRO A 146 15.17 4.59 -18.90
N GLY A 147 13.92 4.65 -19.37
CA GLY A 147 13.37 3.72 -20.36
C GLY A 147 12.30 2.81 -19.80
N VAL A 148 11.78 1.94 -20.68
CA VAL A 148 10.73 0.97 -20.38
C VAL A 148 11.27 -0.42 -20.67
N ILE A 149 10.95 -1.39 -19.81
CA ILE A 149 11.29 -2.79 -20.08
C ILE A 149 10.32 -3.32 -21.13
N VAL A 150 10.85 -3.96 -22.17
CA VAL A 150 10.06 -4.61 -23.22
C VAL A 150 10.37 -6.10 -23.29
N ASP A 151 9.32 -6.93 -23.43
CA ASP A 151 9.43 -8.37 -23.59
C ASP A 151 8.91 -8.81 -24.96
N GLY A 152 9.83 -9.06 -25.88
CA GLY A 152 9.51 -9.57 -27.22
C GLY A 152 9.02 -11.02 -27.22
N ALA A 153 9.35 -11.81 -26.19
CA ALA A 153 8.93 -13.21 -26.10
C ALA A 153 7.49 -13.37 -25.61
N GLY A 154 6.93 -12.33 -24.97
CA GLY A 154 5.54 -12.27 -24.50
C GLY A 154 4.50 -12.58 -25.59
N GLN A 155 4.80 -12.27 -26.86
CA GLN A 155 3.92 -12.59 -27.99
C GLN A 155 3.62 -14.10 -28.11
N ALA A 156 4.56 -14.96 -27.76
CA ALA A 156 4.35 -16.41 -27.76
C ALA A 156 3.30 -16.86 -26.73
N PHE A 157 3.03 -16.03 -25.72
CA PHE A 157 2.01 -16.23 -24.69
C PHE A 157 0.71 -15.46 -24.94
N GLY A 158 0.55 -14.88 -26.14
CA GLY A 158 -0.64 -14.10 -26.52
C GLY A 158 -0.65 -12.66 -25.99
N ILE A 159 0.48 -12.17 -25.44
CA ILE A 159 0.62 -10.79 -24.99
C ILE A 159 0.91 -9.90 -26.20
N GLN A 160 -0.01 -8.99 -26.52
CA GLN A 160 0.10 -8.12 -27.69
C GLN A 160 0.91 -6.85 -27.41
N ASP A 161 0.87 -6.35 -26.18
CA ASP A 161 1.60 -5.17 -25.75
C ASP A 161 2.97 -5.58 -25.18
N PRO A 162 4.09 -5.24 -25.84
CA PRO A 162 5.42 -5.66 -25.42
C PRO A 162 5.89 -5.01 -24.12
N SER A 163 5.19 -4.02 -23.58
CA SER A 163 5.48 -3.46 -22.25
C SER A 163 5.04 -4.39 -21.10
N PHE A 164 4.21 -5.39 -21.38
CA PHE A 164 3.84 -6.43 -20.43
C PHE A 164 4.89 -7.55 -20.46
N VAL A 165 5.63 -7.68 -19.36
CA VAL A 165 6.67 -8.69 -19.21
C VAL A 165 6.07 -9.99 -18.67
N ALA A 166 6.23 -11.09 -19.40
CA ALA A 166 5.83 -12.41 -18.93
C ALA A 166 6.88 -12.98 -17.97
N VAL A 167 6.69 -12.79 -16.66
CA VAL A 167 7.60 -13.36 -15.65
C VAL A 167 7.30 -14.86 -15.48
N ASN A 168 8.17 -15.71 -16.04
CA ASN A 168 8.06 -17.17 -15.94
C ASN A 168 8.99 -17.80 -14.90
N ARG A 169 9.96 -17.03 -14.39
CA ARG A 169 10.88 -17.42 -13.33
C ARG A 169 11.21 -16.20 -12.49
N TYR A 170 11.13 -16.37 -11.18
CA TYR A 170 11.67 -15.39 -10.27
C TYR A 170 13.11 -15.74 -9.90
N PRO A 171 14.01 -14.74 -9.79
CA PRO A 171 15.32 -14.97 -9.22
C PRO A 171 15.22 -15.36 -7.74
N ALA A 172 16.20 -16.12 -7.25
CA ALA A 172 16.27 -16.47 -5.84
C ALA A 172 16.50 -15.21 -5.01
N GLN A 173 15.49 -14.81 -4.23
CA GLN A 173 15.56 -13.64 -3.35
C GLN A 173 14.82 -13.91 -2.03
N PRO A 174 15.25 -13.33 -0.90
CA PRO A 174 14.64 -13.58 0.41
C PRO A 174 13.13 -13.31 0.45
N ALA A 175 12.64 -12.32 -0.30
CA ALA A 175 11.22 -11.98 -0.38
C ALA A 175 10.34 -13.09 -1.00
N LEU A 176 10.95 -14.03 -1.73
CA LEU A 176 10.28 -15.15 -2.36
C LEU A 176 10.61 -16.49 -1.69
N ALA A 177 11.29 -16.46 -0.53
CA ALA A 177 11.57 -17.67 0.22
C ALA A 177 10.25 -18.28 0.75
N GLY A 178 9.91 -19.48 0.29
CA GLY A 178 8.70 -20.20 0.72
C GLY A 178 7.47 -20.00 -0.17
N PHE A 179 7.60 -19.30 -1.29
CA PHE A 179 6.62 -19.26 -2.38
C PHE A 179 7.01 -20.22 -3.51
#